data_AF-N1JKQ7-F1
#
_entry.id   AF-N1JKQ7-F1
#
_cell.length_a   1.000
_cell.length_b   1.000
_cell.length_c   1.000
_cell.angle_alpha   90.00
_cell.angle_beta   90.00
_cell.angle_gamma   90.00
#
_symmetry.space_group_name_H-M   'P 1'
#
loop_
_entity.id
_entity.type
_entity.pdbx_description
1 polymer ?
#
loop_
_entity_poly.entity_id
_entity_poly.type
_entity_poly.pdbx_seq_one_letter_code
_entity_poly.pdbx_strand_id
1 'polypeptide(L)'
;MKCAYAILSTTIKRMVVTGTGPQSSYYGVYRAPHDNEFPVPSPNLGIHMSPSKIYKPGLHAVVYCSIINDYTHIIQVITRNVVEINHNPEILDNEHSEHEKNCLDLITKNYYLNPGANYISSLSEDVCNHQHLANLAFRKQINVTGKFACFVPPSNKQNPCITADIPIKLEQFLAGNSLFMEPTGKLPNLALGWFQGHLHLFLRTTSTTTHNNWYPRTKIGLEKRSGSLISDYIRYSVPEIEMFVDTMEEFQSIREDFDVSTEGSSKTKDKYKYRFPFEATPKLKYYEPLMNLHGVPGYLLCRDAHKKGKFTIDFRFKPHDGTGNIQCLSDGTYKFHEVQSSKVENEWERLRRFKIPLQSDTRSPAQTFAEVSGSGFLCVRDTTETRKKRERE
;
A
#
# COMPACT_ATOMS: atom_id res chain seq x y z
N MET A 1 -7.66 -0.46 -14.70
CA MET A 1 -6.40 -0.82 -14.02
C MET A 1 -6.64 -0.78 -12.53
N LYS A 2 -6.04 -1.73 -11.83
CA LYS A 2 -6.08 -1.85 -10.37
C LYS A 2 -4.67 -2.15 -9.88
N CYS A 3 -4.32 -1.60 -8.73
CA CYS A 3 -3.05 -1.87 -8.06
C CYS A 3 -3.24 -2.29 -6.61
N ALA A 4 -2.30 -3.10 -6.11
CA ALA A 4 -2.09 -3.40 -4.72
C ALA A 4 -0.64 -3.04 -4.34
N TYR A 5 -0.42 -2.56 -3.13
CA TYR A 5 0.88 -2.18 -2.61
C TYR A 5 1.27 -3.18 -1.53
N ALA A 6 2.50 -3.67 -1.59
CA ALA A 6 3.07 -4.50 -0.54
C ALA A 6 4.22 -3.74 0.13
N ILE A 7 4.18 -3.67 1.45
CA ILE A 7 5.20 -3.04 2.29
C ILE A 7 5.79 -4.12 3.19
N LEU A 8 7.06 -4.45 2.99
CA LEU A 8 7.76 -5.51 3.71
C LEU A 8 8.79 -4.92 4.66
N SER A 9 8.64 -5.23 5.96
CA SER A 9 9.69 -4.99 6.95
C SER A 9 10.51 -6.26 7.13
N THR A 10 11.79 -6.19 6.75
CA THR A 10 12.71 -7.31 6.95
C THR A 10 13.23 -7.40 8.38
N THR A 11 13.07 -6.34 9.17
CA THR A 11 13.46 -6.28 10.58
C THR A 11 12.37 -6.87 11.48
N ILE A 12 11.12 -6.50 11.25
CA ILE A 12 9.95 -6.97 12.02
C ILE A 12 9.39 -8.29 11.46
N LYS A 13 9.86 -8.72 10.28
CA LYS A 13 9.41 -9.94 9.60
C LYS A 13 7.90 -9.94 9.34
N ARG A 14 7.38 -8.79 8.87
CA ARG A 14 5.97 -8.60 8.52
C ARG A 14 5.82 -7.89 7.18
N MET A 15 4.76 -8.24 6.47
CA MET A 15 4.35 -7.61 5.23
C MET A 15 2.93 -7.04 5.39
N VAL A 16 2.74 -5.78 5.04
CA VAL A 16 1.41 -5.18 4.89
C VAL A 16 1.06 -5.18 3.41
N VAL A 17 -0.15 -5.62 3.09
CA VAL A 17 -0.72 -5.47 1.75
C VAL A 17 -1.88 -4.49 1.82
N THR A 18 -1.83 -3.48 0.98
CA THR A 18 -2.90 -2.50 0.84
C THR A 18 -3.40 -2.47 -0.60
N GLY A 19 -4.65 -2.05 -0.78
CA GLY A 19 -5.22 -1.86 -2.10
C GLY A 19 -6.22 -0.71 -2.08
N THR A 20 -6.31 0.02 -3.18
CA THR A 20 -7.27 1.11 -3.33
C THR A 20 -8.14 0.84 -4.55
N GLY A 21 -9.43 0.66 -4.32
CA GLY A 21 -10.48 0.65 -5.34
C GLY A 21 -11.41 1.86 -5.19
N PRO A 22 -12.23 2.18 -6.21
CA PRO A 22 -13.13 3.35 -6.17
C PRO A 22 -14.15 3.35 -5.02
N GLN A 23 -14.47 2.18 -4.45
CA GLN A 23 -15.48 2.02 -3.40
C GLN A 23 -14.99 1.23 -2.17
N SER A 24 -13.77 0.69 -2.22
CA SER A 24 -13.23 -0.17 -1.16
C SER A 24 -11.73 0.01 -1.06
N SER A 25 -11.23 0.02 0.17
CA SER A 25 -9.81 -0.15 0.45
C SER A 25 -9.58 -1.53 1.06
N TYR A 26 -8.41 -2.10 0.76
CA TYR A 26 -7.94 -3.31 1.38
C TYR A 26 -6.77 -3.00 2.29
N TYR A 27 -6.72 -3.70 3.41
CA TYR A 27 -5.58 -3.71 4.31
C TYR A 27 -5.52 -5.09 4.96
N GLY A 28 -4.37 -5.75 4.84
CA GLY A 28 -4.06 -7.01 5.49
C GLY A 28 -2.62 -7.01 5.97
N VAL A 29 -2.37 -7.69 7.09
CA VAL A 29 -1.02 -7.89 7.64
C VAL A 29 -0.70 -9.36 7.55
N TYR A 30 0.53 -9.66 7.15
CA TYR A 30 1.01 -10.99 6.85
C TYR A 30 2.38 -11.19 7.48
N ARG A 31 2.74 -12.45 7.76
CA ARG A 31 4.14 -12.79 8.06
C ARG A 31 5.00 -12.45 6.84
N ALA A 32 6.25 -12.08 7.05
CA ALA A 32 7.19 -11.96 5.95
C ALA A 32 7.28 -13.30 5.20
N PRO A 33 7.33 -13.30 3.86
CA PRO A 33 7.63 -14.49 3.08
C PRO A 33 8.95 -15.13 3.51
N HIS A 34 9.12 -16.44 3.28
CA HIS A 34 10.21 -17.26 3.84
C HIS A 34 11.63 -16.68 3.63
N ASP A 35 11.86 -15.93 2.54
CA ASP A 35 13.17 -15.33 2.20
C ASP A 35 13.24 -13.82 2.44
N ASN A 36 12.20 -13.21 3.03
CA ASN A 36 12.03 -11.74 3.07
C ASN A 36 12.08 -11.12 1.67
N GLU A 37 11.61 -11.86 0.67
CA GLU A 37 11.45 -11.36 -0.69
C GLU A 37 9.98 -11.15 -1.00
N PHE A 38 9.71 -10.26 -1.94
CA PHE A 38 8.37 -10.01 -2.42
C PHE A 38 7.86 -11.16 -3.31
N PRO A 39 6.59 -11.58 -3.17
CA PRO A 39 6.02 -12.60 -4.04
C PRO A 39 6.05 -12.18 -5.52
N VAL A 40 6.61 -13.03 -6.38
CA VAL A 40 6.70 -12.76 -7.82
C VAL A 40 5.54 -13.46 -8.55
N PRO A 41 4.58 -12.71 -9.12
CA PRO A 41 3.47 -13.31 -9.86
C PRO A 41 3.97 -14.05 -11.11
N SER A 42 3.26 -15.12 -11.49
CA SER A 42 3.56 -15.80 -12.74
C SER A 42 3.28 -14.89 -13.95
N PRO A 43 4.16 -14.86 -14.98
CA PRO A 43 4.00 -14.03 -16.17
C PRO A 43 2.64 -14.18 -16.90
N ASN A 44 2.01 -15.35 -16.84
CA ASN A 44 0.71 -15.60 -17.47
C ASN A 44 -0.49 -14.94 -16.76
N LEU A 45 -0.30 -14.38 -15.56
CA LEU A 45 -1.37 -13.75 -14.79
C LEU A 45 -1.62 -12.29 -15.20
N GLY A 46 -0.75 -11.67 -16.01
CA GLY A 46 -0.92 -10.27 -16.42
C GLY A 46 -0.88 -9.28 -15.25
N ILE A 47 -0.19 -9.65 -14.17
CA ILE A 47 0.14 -8.79 -13.04
C ILE A 47 1.58 -8.32 -13.26
N HIS A 48 1.77 -7.01 -13.22
CA HIS A 48 3.06 -6.35 -13.32
C HIS A 48 3.49 -5.87 -11.95
N MET A 49 4.78 -5.94 -11.65
CA MET A 49 5.33 -5.45 -10.39
C MET A 49 6.47 -4.46 -10.61
N SER A 50 6.55 -3.45 -9.75
CA SER A 50 7.71 -2.54 -9.70
C SER A 50 8.99 -3.29 -9.27
N PRO A 51 10.18 -2.68 -9.41
CA PRO A 51 11.42 -3.20 -8.85
C PRO A 51 11.27 -3.71 -7.42
N SER A 52 11.83 -4.89 -7.13
CA SER A 52 11.50 -5.65 -5.92
C SER A 52 12.68 -6.28 -5.19
N LYS A 53 13.91 -6.13 -5.69
CA LYS A 53 15.06 -6.78 -5.05
C LYS A 53 15.42 -6.09 -3.73
N ILE A 54 15.51 -6.84 -2.64
CA ILE A 54 15.94 -6.32 -1.36
C ILE A 54 17.44 -6.61 -1.16
N TYR A 55 18.21 -5.56 -0.92
CA TYR A 55 19.67 -5.65 -0.71
C TYR A 55 20.11 -5.38 0.73
N LYS A 56 19.28 -4.68 1.51
CA LYS A 56 19.60 -4.28 2.89
C LYS A 56 18.39 -4.42 3.81
N PRO A 57 18.59 -4.64 5.11
CA PRO A 57 17.51 -4.60 6.07
C PRO A 57 16.77 -3.26 6.07
N GLY A 58 15.46 -3.27 6.32
CA GLY A 58 14.65 -2.06 6.47
C GLY A 58 13.19 -2.28 6.09
N LEU A 59 12.51 -1.17 5.79
CA LEU A 59 11.15 -1.14 5.27
C LEU A 59 11.20 -0.89 3.76
N HIS A 60 10.64 -1.81 2.98
CA HIS A 60 10.64 -1.76 1.53
C HIS A 60 9.21 -1.76 0.98
N ALA A 61 9.00 -1.15 -0.18
CA ALA A 61 7.70 -1.15 -0.85
C ALA A 61 7.78 -1.55 -2.33
N VAL A 62 6.75 -2.26 -2.77
CA VAL A 62 6.53 -2.69 -4.16
C VAL A 62 5.05 -2.49 -4.50
N VAL A 63 4.76 -2.15 -5.74
CA VAL A 63 3.39 -2.09 -6.26
C VAL A 63 3.18 -3.18 -7.30
N TYR A 64 2.00 -3.81 -7.25
CA TYR A 64 1.51 -4.79 -8.22
C TYR A 64 0.31 -4.20 -8.92
N CYS A 65 0.34 -4.10 -10.25
CA CYS A 65 -0.76 -3.56 -11.03
C CYS A 65 -1.19 -4.53 -12.12
N SER A 66 -2.47 -4.52 -12.42
CA SER A 66 -3.02 -5.23 -13.56
C SER A 66 -4.08 -4.40 -14.26
N ILE A 67 -4.11 -4.52 -15.57
CA ILE A 67 -5.18 -3.95 -16.38
C ILE A 67 -6.35 -4.93 -16.53
N ILE A 68 -6.10 -6.25 -16.49
CA ILE A 68 -7.11 -7.30 -16.69
C ILE A 68 -7.70 -7.85 -15.38
N ASN A 69 -6.94 -7.82 -14.28
CA ASN A 69 -7.39 -8.33 -13.00
C ASN A 69 -7.95 -7.22 -12.10
N ASP A 70 -8.91 -7.57 -11.26
CA ASP A 70 -9.32 -6.70 -10.16
C ASP A 70 -8.30 -6.72 -9.00
N TYR A 71 -8.45 -5.81 -8.05
CA TYR A 71 -7.52 -5.71 -6.93
C TYR A 71 -7.61 -6.93 -5.99
N THR A 72 -8.77 -7.58 -5.89
CA THR A 72 -8.98 -8.77 -5.05
C THR A 72 -8.17 -9.95 -5.56
N HIS A 73 -8.18 -10.18 -6.87
CA HIS A 73 -7.38 -11.21 -7.52
C HIS A 73 -5.88 -10.92 -7.36
N ILE A 74 -5.45 -9.66 -7.53
CA ILE A 74 -4.05 -9.28 -7.30
C ILE A 74 -3.64 -9.63 -5.86
N ILE A 75 -4.45 -9.27 -4.86
CA ILE A 75 -4.19 -9.59 -3.45
C ILE A 75 -4.08 -11.09 -3.25
N GLN A 76 -5.05 -11.86 -3.75
CA GLN A 76 -5.04 -13.33 -3.62
C GLN A 76 -3.77 -13.96 -4.18
N VAL A 77 -3.28 -13.46 -5.32
CA VAL A 77 -2.03 -13.96 -5.93
C VAL A 77 -0.83 -13.66 -5.04
N ILE A 78 -0.69 -12.43 -4.55
CA ILE A 78 0.47 -12.03 -3.74
C ILE A 78 0.42 -12.60 -2.32
N THR A 79 -0.75 -12.98 -1.81
CA THR A 79 -0.89 -13.52 -0.43
C THR A 79 -1.06 -15.03 -0.38
N ARG A 80 -1.18 -15.74 -1.52
CA ARG A 80 -1.51 -17.17 -1.61
C ARG A 80 -0.71 -18.09 -0.67
N ASN A 81 0.59 -17.85 -0.56
CA ASN A 81 1.51 -18.68 0.23
C ASN A 81 2.06 -17.94 1.45
N VAL A 82 1.36 -16.89 1.90
CA VAL A 82 1.78 -16.07 3.02
C VAL A 82 0.72 -16.14 4.11
N VAL A 83 1.14 -16.36 5.35
CA VAL A 83 0.23 -16.51 6.48
C VAL A 83 -0.29 -15.13 6.87
N GLU A 84 -1.61 -14.94 6.76
CA GLU A 84 -2.31 -13.76 7.26
C GLU A 84 -2.24 -13.73 8.78
N ILE A 85 -1.92 -12.55 9.31
CA ILE A 85 -1.91 -12.24 10.73
C ILE A 85 -3.29 -11.67 11.06
N ASN A 86 -4.24 -12.57 11.30
CA ASN A 86 -5.62 -12.23 11.65
C ASN A 86 -5.78 -11.71 13.09
N HIS A 87 -4.75 -11.90 13.91
CA HIS A 87 -4.69 -11.48 15.31
C HIS A 87 -3.30 -10.92 15.61
N ASN A 88 -3.23 -9.85 16.42
CA ASN A 88 -1.97 -9.23 16.80
C ASN A 88 -1.03 -10.24 17.47
N PRO A 89 0.14 -10.58 16.88
CA PRO A 89 1.07 -11.52 17.49
C PRO A 89 1.73 -10.94 18.72
N GLU A 90 1.96 -9.62 18.75
CA GLU A 90 2.43 -8.91 19.96
C GLU A 90 1.45 -9.02 21.13
N ILE A 91 0.18 -9.32 20.85
CA ILE A 91 -0.83 -9.60 21.88
C ILE A 91 -0.79 -11.07 22.34
N LEU A 92 -0.20 -11.98 21.56
CA LEU A 92 -0.16 -13.42 21.86
C LEU A 92 1.15 -13.89 22.51
N ASP A 93 2.29 -13.24 22.25
CA ASP A 93 3.56 -13.62 22.91
C ASP A 93 3.63 -13.17 24.38
N ASN A 94 2.73 -12.30 24.82
CA ASN A 94 2.46 -12.01 26.24
C ASN A 94 1.10 -12.60 26.62
N GLU A 95 1.06 -13.91 26.86
CA GLU A 95 0.25 -14.43 27.96
C GLU A 95 0.41 -13.46 29.13
N HIS A 96 -0.73 -12.93 29.60
CA HIS A 96 -0.85 -11.77 30.49
C HIS A 96 0.40 -11.51 31.31
N SER A 97 1.24 -10.57 30.84
CA SER A 97 2.40 -10.19 31.64
C SER A 97 1.86 -9.74 32.99
N GLU A 98 2.49 -10.19 34.06
CA GLU A 98 2.06 -9.86 35.42
C GLU A 98 1.90 -8.34 35.59
N HIS A 99 2.73 -7.58 34.88
CA HIS A 99 2.66 -6.12 34.78
C HIS A 99 1.36 -5.59 34.16
N GLU A 100 0.84 -6.20 33.09
CA GLU A 100 -0.43 -5.78 32.48
C GLU A 100 -1.62 -6.07 33.40
N LYS A 101 -1.62 -7.23 34.08
CA LYS A 101 -2.62 -7.57 35.10
C LYS A 101 -2.61 -6.56 36.25
N ASN A 102 -1.42 -6.29 36.80
CA ASN A 102 -1.25 -5.33 37.88
C ASN A 102 -1.71 -3.92 37.46
N CYS A 103 -1.41 -3.50 36.23
CA CYS A 103 -1.93 -2.24 35.71
C CYS A 103 -3.47 -2.26 35.60
N LEU A 104 -4.06 -3.33 35.05
CA LEU A 104 -5.52 -3.44 34.93
C LEU A 104 -6.21 -3.39 36.30
N ASP A 105 -5.68 -4.10 37.29
CA ASP A 105 -6.21 -4.13 38.66
C ASP A 105 -6.14 -2.74 39.29
N LEU A 106 -5.04 -2.02 39.11
CA LEU A 106 -4.87 -0.64 39.59
C LEU A 106 -5.91 0.30 38.96
N ILE A 107 -6.08 0.24 37.63
CA ILE A 107 -7.06 1.06 36.91
C ILE A 107 -8.48 0.74 37.38
N THR A 108 -8.80 -0.54 37.50
CA THR A 108 -10.13 -1.01 37.88
C THR A 108 -10.47 -0.58 39.30
N LYS A 109 -9.54 -0.76 40.24
CA LYS A 109 -9.69 -0.30 41.63
C LYS A 109 -9.90 1.21 41.70
N ASN A 110 -9.07 2.00 41.00
CA ASN A 110 -9.20 3.46 40.99
C ASN A 110 -10.53 3.91 40.38
N TYR A 111 -10.98 3.24 39.31
CA TYR A 111 -12.24 3.54 38.64
C TYR A 111 -13.46 3.31 39.55
N TYR A 112 -13.51 2.20 40.31
CA TYR A 112 -14.64 1.94 41.21
C TYR A 112 -14.60 2.78 42.48
N LEU A 113 -13.40 3.12 42.98
CA LEU A 113 -13.26 3.99 44.15
C LEU A 113 -13.58 5.45 43.82
N ASN A 114 -13.14 5.95 42.66
CA ASN A 114 -13.31 7.33 42.21
C ASN A 114 -13.57 7.41 40.69
N PRO A 115 -14.83 7.19 40.24
CA PRO A 115 -15.18 7.10 38.81
C PRO A 115 -14.85 8.35 37.96
N GLY A 116 -14.59 9.51 38.60
CA GLY A 116 -14.29 10.78 37.93
C GLY A 116 -12.83 11.24 38.00
N ALA A 117 -11.95 10.51 38.69
CA ALA A 117 -10.57 10.96 38.97
C ALA A 117 -9.50 9.96 38.53
N ASN A 118 -9.78 9.12 37.54
CA ASN A 118 -8.84 8.15 37.01
C ASN A 118 -8.06 8.77 35.84
N TYR A 119 -6.84 9.22 36.11
CA TYR A 119 -5.96 9.93 35.17
C TYR A 119 -4.68 9.13 34.92
N ILE A 120 -4.09 9.27 33.74
CA ILE A 120 -2.79 8.62 33.47
C ILE A 120 -1.71 9.23 34.37
N SER A 121 -1.75 10.54 34.62
CA SER A 121 -0.80 11.21 35.51
C SER A 121 -0.79 10.70 36.96
N SER A 122 -1.84 10.03 37.41
CA SER A 122 -1.92 9.46 38.76
C SER A 122 -1.45 8.01 38.85
N LEU A 123 -1.11 7.39 37.71
CA LEU A 123 -0.53 6.05 37.67
C LEU A 123 0.98 6.10 37.87
N SER A 124 1.52 5.14 38.61
CA SER A 124 2.96 4.92 38.70
C SER A 124 3.48 4.36 37.37
N GLU A 125 4.47 5.02 36.74
CA GLU A 125 5.09 4.54 35.48
C GLU A 125 5.72 3.15 35.66
N ASP A 126 6.21 2.79 36.86
CA ASP A 126 6.81 1.49 37.16
C ASP A 126 5.78 0.34 37.13
N VAL A 127 4.53 0.64 37.46
CA VAL A 127 3.43 -0.33 37.47
C VAL A 127 2.69 -0.32 36.14
N CYS A 128 2.39 0.88 35.62
CA CYS A 128 1.66 1.04 34.37
C CYS A 128 2.28 2.10 33.47
N ASN A 129 3.17 1.66 32.59
CA ASN A 129 3.70 2.49 31.51
C ASN A 129 2.67 2.65 30.38
N HIS A 130 2.94 3.56 29.43
CA HIS A 130 1.99 3.83 28.37
C HIS A 130 1.79 2.65 27.40
N GLN A 131 2.79 1.77 27.23
CA GLN A 131 2.66 0.56 26.41
C GLN A 131 1.64 -0.42 27.02
N HIS A 132 1.65 -0.63 28.34
CA HIS A 132 0.64 -1.43 29.04
C HIS A 132 -0.77 -0.86 28.81
N LEU A 133 -0.93 0.47 28.91
CA LEU A 133 -2.21 1.13 28.64
C LEU A 133 -2.70 0.90 27.21
N ALA A 134 -1.82 1.02 26.21
CA ALA A 134 -2.19 0.73 24.83
C ALA A 134 -2.58 -0.75 24.65
N ASN A 135 -1.80 -1.69 25.18
CA ASN A 135 -2.11 -3.12 25.10
C ASN A 135 -3.49 -3.44 25.70
N LEU A 136 -3.78 -2.94 26.90
CA LEU A 136 -5.07 -3.12 27.58
C LEU A 136 -6.23 -2.51 26.79
N ALA A 137 -6.04 -1.32 26.21
CA ALA A 137 -7.06 -0.66 25.42
C ALA A 137 -7.32 -1.37 24.07
N PHE A 138 -6.27 -1.83 23.40
CA PHE A 138 -6.39 -2.64 22.17
C PHE A 138 -7.13 -3.95 22.40
N ARG A 139 -6.88 -4.59 23.54
CA ARG A 139 -7.61 -5.79 24.00
C ARG A 139 -9.02 -5.50 24.50
N LYS A 140 -9.45 -4.23 24.47
CA LYS A 140 -10.76 -3.78 24.95
C LYS A 140 -11.00 -4.19 26.41
N GLN A 141 -9.99 -4.08 27.26
CA GLN A 141 -10.10 -4.30 28.71
C GLN A 141 -10.31 -2.98 29.46
N ILE A 142 -9.83 -1.87 28.89
CA ILE A 142 -10.06 -0.52 29.40
C ILE A 142 -10.51 0.41 28.28
N ASN A 143 -11.07 1.55 28.66
CA ASN A 143 -11.33 2.67 27.79
C ASN A 143 -10.38 3.82 28.12
N VAL A 144 -9.89 4.52 27.09
CA VAL A 144 -9.11 5.74 27.28
C VAL A 144 -9.87 6.92 26.68
N THR A 145 -9.98 7.99 27.44
CA THR A 145 -10.59 9.26 27.03
C THR A 145 -9.63 10.41 27.30
N GLY A 146 -10.01 11.65 27.00
CA GLY A 146 -9.16 12.82 27.25
C GLY A 146 -8.39 13.30 26.02
N LYS A 147 -7.60 14.37 26.22
CA LYS A 147 -6.95 15.13 25.14
C LYS A 147 -5.92 14.30 24.38
N PHE A 148 -5.24 13.37 25.06
CA PHE A 148 -4.15 12.59 24.50
C PHE A 148 -4.54 11.14 24.18
N ALA A 149 -5.83 10.82 24.06
CA ALA A 149 -6.32 9.44 23.85
C ALA A 149 -6.20 8.89 22.42
N CYS A 150 -5.48 9.57 21.51
CA CYS A 150 -5.44 9.20 20.09
C CYS A 150 -4.64 7.92 19.77
N PHE A 151 -3.97 7.34 20.76
CA PHE A 151 -3.13 6.14 20.63
C PHE A 151 -3.90 4.82 20.83
N VAL A 152 -5.19 4.87 21.10
CA VAL A 152 -6.03 3.69 21.34
C VAL A 152 -7.19 3.59 20.36
N PRO A 153 -7.78 2.40 20.20
CA PRO A 153 -9.02 2.21 19.44
C PRO A 153 -10.20 3.00 20.04
N PRO A 154 -11.27 3.23 19.25
CA PRO A 154 -12.51 3.81 19.75
C PRO A 154 -13.11 2.98 20.91
N SER A 155 -13.45 3.67 21.99
CA SER A 155 -13.97 3.08 23.24
C SER A 155 -15.35 2.43 23.08
N ASN A 156 -15.59 1.36 23.84
CA ASN A 156 -16.94 0.83 24.12
C ASN A 156 -17.42 1.38 25.48
N LYS A 157 -18.71 1.44 25.79
CA LYS A 157 -19.16 2.08 27.05
C LYS A 157 -19.03 1.21 28.31
N GLN A 158 -18.57 -0.04 28.19
CA GLN A 158 -18.76 -1.05 29.23
C GLN A 158 -17.53 -1.32 30.12
N ASN A 159 -16.35 -0.81 29.76
CA ASN A 159 -15.10 -1.09 30.47
C ASN A 159 -14.64 0.07 31.37
N PRO A 160 -13.80 -0.20 32.40
CA PRO A 160 -13.17 0.83 33.21
C PRO A 160 -12.52 1.92 32.35
N CYS A 161 -12.76 3.18 32.70
CA CYS A 161 -12.28 4.31 31.92
C CYS A 161 -11.13 5.02 32.64
N ILE A 162 -10.11 5.41 31.87
CA ILE A 162 -9.02 6.27 32.31
C ILE A 162 -8.89 7.49 31.38
N THR A 163 -8.48 8.63 31.92
CA THR A 163 -8.32 9.88 31.18
C THR A 163 -6.84 10.12 30.86
N ALA A 164 -6.50 10.18 29.57
CA ALA A 164 -5.20 10.60 29.05
C ALA A 164 -5.07 12.12 29.11
N ASP A 165 -4.56 12.59 30.25
CA ASP A 165 -4.36 14.00 30.62
C ASP A 165 -2.93 14.49 30.39
N ILE A 166 -1.98 13.58 30.17
CA ILE A 166 -0.58 13.90 29.83
C ILE A 166 -0.20 13.40 28.42
N PRO A 167 0.79 14.05 27.76
CA PRO A 167 1.32 13.58 26.48
C PRO A 167 1.95 12.19 26.58
N ILE A 168 1.87 11.46 25.48
CA ILE A 168 2.22 10.04 25.42
C ILE A 168 3.53 9.87 24.66
N LYS A 169 4.56 9.26 25.26
CA LYS A 169 5.90 9.11 24.64
C LYS A 169 5.85 8.17 23.43
N LEU A 170 6.11 8.66 22.22
CA LEU A 170 5.94 7.89 20.97
C LEU A 170 6.85 6.66 20.92
N GLU A 171 8.10 6.80 21.32
CA GLU A 171 9.11 5.75 21.25
C GLU A 171 8.70 4.48 22.00
N GLN A 172 7.86 4.58 23.04
CA GLN A 172 7.41 3.43 23.82
C GLN A 172 6.49 2.49 23.02
N PHE A 173 5.97 2.95 21.88
CA PHE A 173 4.97 2.26 21.09
C PHE A 173 5.49 1.69 19.77
N LEU A 174 6.60 2.23 19.29
CA LEU A 174 7.12 1.89 17.97
C LEU A 174 7.95 0.61 18.08
N ALA A 175 7.64 -0.38 17.23
CA ALA A 175 8.50 -1.55 17.12
C ALA A 175 9.90 -1.11 16.65
N GLY A 176 10.92 -1.41 17.46
CA GLY A 176 12.30 -0.99 17.22
C GLY A 176 12.58 0.50 17.50
N ASN A 177 11.64 1.25 18.09
CA ASN A 177 11.73 2.69 18.34
C ASN A 177 11.94 3.52 17.05
N SER A 178 11.49 2.99 15.91
CA SER A 178 11.82 3.51 14.59
C SER A 178 10.61 4.02 13.84
N LEU A 179 10.82 5.15 13.15
CA LEU A 179 9.95 5.68 12.12
C LEU A 179 10.63 5.53 10.76
N PHE A 180 9.83 5.40 9.72
CA PHE A 180 10.27 5.22 8.35
C PHE A 180 9.80 6.41 7.52
N MET A 181 10.74 7.27 7.19
CA MET A 181 10.54 8.46 6.39
C MET A 181 10.67 8.12 4.91
N GLU A 182 9.93 8.84 4.09
CA GLU A 182 10.05 8.70 2.64
C GLU A 182 11.40 9.19 2.11
N PRO A 183 11.91 8.57 1.03
CA PRO A 183 13.27 8.77 0.56
C PRO A 183 13.51 10.15 -0.08
N THR A 184 12.49 10.85 -0.56
CA THR A 184 12.66 12.05 -1.41
C THR A 184 12.59 13.37 -0.66
N GLY A 185 12.07 13.39 0.57
CA GLY A 185 11.83 14.61 1.34
C GLY A 185 10.64 15.48 0.87
N LYS A 186 9.84 15.04 -0.11
CA LYS A 186 8.56 15.64 -0.54
C LYS A 186 7.53 15.77 0.59
N LEU A 187 7.45 14.79 1.49
CA LEU A 187 6.49 14.70 2.60
C LEU A 187 7.23 14.58 3.95
N PRO A 188 8.01 15.61 4.34
CA PRO A 188 8.95 15.53 5.48
C PRO A 188 8.27 15.46 6.85
N ASN A 189 6.96 15.69 6.89
CA ASN A 189 6.16 15.61 8.11
C ASN A 189 5.40 14.29 8.20
N LEU A 190 5.53 13.36 7.26
CA LEU A 190 4.83 12.09 7.29
C LEU A 190 5.82 10.94 7.42
N ALA A 191 5.54 10.03 8.36
CA ALA A 191 6.36 8.87 8.63
C ALA A 191 5.49 7.62 8.80
N LEU A 192 5.99 6.48 8.34
CA LEU A 192 5.41 5.18 8.67
C LEU A 192 6.00 4.67 9.98
N GLY A 193 5.20 3.99 10.80
CA GLY A 193 5.67 3.36 12.02
C GLY A 193 4.87 2.11 12.31
N TRP A 194 5.54 1.09 12.86
CA TRP A 194 4.89 -0.12 13.33
C TRP A 194 4.43 0.08 14.76
N PHE A 195 3.13 -0.05 14.98
CA PHE A 195 2.51 0.10 16.27
C PHE A 195 1.46 -1.00 16.44
N GLN A 196 1.53 -1.75 17.54
CA GLN A 196 0.57 -2.80 17.88
C GLN A 196 0.34 -3.76 16.72
N GLY A 197 1.41 -4.35 16.20
CA GLY A 197 1.30 -5.28 15.07
C GLY A 197 1.02 -4.68 13.69
N HIS A 198 0.65 -3.39 13.61
CA HIS A 198 0.12 -2.76 12.41
C HIS A 198 0.99 -1.60 11.92
N LEU A 199 1.00 -1.39 10.60
CA LEU A 199 1.65 -0.23 10.00
C LEU A 199 0.71 0.98 10.03
N HIS A 200 1.20 2.08 10.59
CA HIS A 200 0.47 3.33 10.75
C HIS A 200 1.23 4.49 10.10
N LEU A 201 0.48 5.48 9.61
CA LEU A 201 1.03 6.75 9.12
C LEU A 201 0.90 7.79 10.22
N PHE A 202 2.01 8.46 10.56
CA PHE A 202 2.10 9.51 11.56
C PHE A 202 2.41 10.85 10.90
N LEU A 203 1.72 11.89 11.33
CA LEU A 203 1.95 13.27 10.93
C LEU A 203 2.69 14.00 12.04
N ARG A 204 3.86 14.54 11.72
CA ARG A 204 4.59 15.48 12.56
C ARG A 204 3.89 16.83 12.50
N THR A 205 3.42 17.28 13.65
CA THR A 205 2.89 18.63 13.82
C THR A 205 4.07 19.59 13.93
N THR A 206 3.97 20.72 13.24
CA THR A 206 4.95 21.81 13.33
C THR A 206 4.68 22.59 14.60
N SER A 207 5.18 22.13 15.74
CA SER A 207 5.09 22.87 16.99
C SER A 207 6.30 23.79 17.18
N THR A 208 6.09 24.91 17.87
CA THR A 208 7.16 25.81 18.35
C THR A 208 7.99 25.21 19.48
N THR A 209 7.64 24.02 19.99
CA THR A 209 8.40 23.32 21.02
C THR A 209 9.61 22.56 20.44
N THR A 210 10.65 22.37 21.25
CA THR A 210 11.86 21.60 20.92
C THR A 210 11.64 20.10 20.68
N HIS A 211 10.45 19.57 20.96
CA HIS A 211 10.12 18.15 20.85
C HIS A 211 9.30 17.86 19.60
N ASN A 212 9.58 16.71 18.97
CA ASN A 212 8.79 16.22 17.84
C ASN A 212 7.41 15.79 18.33
N ASN A 213 6.36 16.41 17.81
CA ASN A 213 4.98 16.11 18.18
C ASN A 213 4.29 15.38 17.02
N TRP A 214 3.79 14.18 17.28
CA TRP A 214 3.23 13.28 16.28
C TRP A 214 1.74 13.04 16.51
N TYR A 215 1.02 12.83 15.41
CA TYR A 215 -0.39 12.47 15.44
C TYR A 215 -0.66 11.35 14.43
N PRO A 216 -1.37 10.26 14.81
CA PRO A 216 -1.67 9.18 13.89
C PRO A 216 -2.68 9.67 12.84
N ARG A 217 -2.27 9.63 11.58
CA ARG A 217 -3.11 9.97 10.41
C ARG A 217 -4.01 8.80 10.03
N THR A 218 -3.50 7.58 10.18
CA THR A 218 -4.30 6.34 10.14
C THR A 218 -5.08 6.15 11.44
N LYS A 219 -6.23 5.49 11.38
CA LYS A 219 -7.06 5.25 12.57
C LYS A 219 -6.65 3.95 13.25
N ILE A 220 -6.12 4.08 14.45
CA ILE A 220 -5.83 2.98 15.36
C ILE A 220 -7.13 2.24 15.73
N GLY A 221 -7.11 0.91 15.69
CA GLY A 221 -8.25 0.01 15.87
C GLY A 221 -9.22 -0.06 14.69
N LEU A 222 -8.94 0.66 13.60
CA LEU A 222 -9.72 0.67 12.36
C LEU A 222 -8.80 0.54 11.14
N GLU A 223 -7.80 -0.33 11.26
CA GLU A 223 -6.71 -0.54 10.30
C GLU A 223 -7.22 -0.92 8.91
N LYS A 224 -8.32 -1.67 8.85
CA LYS A 224 -9.03 -2.00 7.60
C LYS A 224 -9.38 -0.78 6.74
N ARG A 225 -9.52 0.40 7.35
CA ARG A 225 -9.83 1.68 6.66
C ARG A 225 -8.57 2.49 6.31
N SER A 226 -7.39 2.03 6.71
CA SER A 226 -6.12 2.74 6.54
C SER A 226 -5.40 2.39 5.24
N GLY A 227 -5.86 1.36 4.53
CA GLY A 227 -5.22 0.86 3.30
C GLY A 227 -5.05 1.91 2.21
N SER A 228 -6.06 2.76 1.98
CA SER A 228 -5.96 3.81 0.96
C SER A 228 -4.95 4.90 1.34
N LEU A 229 -4.99 5.39 2.58
CA LEU A 229 -4.05 6.41 3.06
C LEU A 229 -2.59 5.96 2.95
N ILE A 230 -2.31 4.69 3.26
CA ILE A 230 -0.97 4.13 3.13
C ILE A 230 -0.60 3.98 1.66
N SER A 231 -1.49 3.44 0.82
CA SER A 231 -1.25 3.28 -0.63
C SER A 231 -0.94 4.62 -1.30
N ASP A 232 -1.73 5.66 -0.98
CA ASP A 232 -1.56 7.01 -1.50
C ASP A 232 -0.20 7.58 -1.05
N TYR A 233 0.14 7.46 0.23
CA TYR A 233 1.44 7.87 0.74
C TYR A 233 2.58 7.19 -0.03
N ILE A 234 2.55 5.85 -0.18
CA ILE A 234 3.59 5.12 -0.93
C ILE A 234 3.69 5.62 -2.37
N ARG A 235 2.56 5.79 -3.08
CA ARG A 235 2.55 6.29 -4.46
C ARG A 235 3.21 7.68 -4.56
N TYR A 236 2.85 8.61 -3.69
CA TYR A 236 3.37 9.99 -3.74
C TYR A 236 4.82 10.13 -3.23
N SER A 237 5.22 9.26 -2.30
CA SER A 237 6.52 9.29 -1.64
C SER A 237 7.63 8.60 -2.43
N VAL A 238 7.30 7.74 -3.38
CA VAL A 238 8.26 6.90 -4.10
C VAL A 238 8.15 7.16 -5.61
N PRO A 239 9.04 7.97 -6.20
CA PRO A 239 9.00 8.33 -7.61
C PRO A 239 8.97 7.12 -8.55
N GLU A 240 9.72 6.08 -8.23
CA GLU A 240 9.78 4.85 -9.03
C GLU A 240 8.44 4.11 -9.05
N ILE A 241 7.70 4.14 -7.93
CA ILE A 241 6.36 3.58 -7.83
C ILE A 241 5.36 4.49 -8.53
N GLU A 242 5.45 5.81 -8.33
CA GLU A 242 4.63 6.81 -9.04
C GLU A 242 4.72 6.60 -10.56
N MET A 243 5.95 6.61 -11.09
CA MET A 243 6.23 6.40 -12.50
C MET A 243 5.72 5.04 -13.01
N PHE A 244 5.90 3.97 -12.23
CA PHE A 244 5.40 2.64 -12.61
C PHE A 244 3.87 2.63 -12.71
N VAL A 245 3.17 3.20 -11.73
CA VAL A 245 1.70 3.28 -11.73
C VAL A 245 1.22 4.14 -12.90
N ASP A 246 1.85 5.28 -13.16
CA ASP A 246 1.49 6.15 -14.28
C ASP A 246 1.69 5.42 -15.63
N THR A 247 2.78 4.65 -15.78
CA THR A 247 3.00 3.79 -16.96
C THR A 247 1.88 2.74 -17.10
N MET A 248 1.40 2.18 -15.98
CA MET A 248 0.28 1.22 -15.98
C MET A 248 -1.08 1.88 -16.30
N GLU A 249 -1.28 3.14 -15.92
CA GLU A 249 -2.46 3.94 -16.29
C GLU A 249 -2.46 4.23 -17.79
N GLU A 250 -1.31 4.61 -18.36
CA GLU A 250 -1.15 4.76 -19.81
C GLU A 250 -1.42 3.45 -20.55
N PHE A 251 -0.90 2.33 -20.04
CA PHE A 251 -1.15 1.01 -20.61
C PHE A 251 -2.65 0.66 -20.64
N GLN A 252 -3.39 1.03 -19.60
CA GLN A 252 -4.84 0.86 -19.59
C GLN A 252 -5.52 1.71 -20.65
N SER A 253 -5.17 3.00 -20.75
CA SER A 253 -5.80 3.91 -21.72
C SER A 253 -5.63 3.39 -23.14
N ILE A 254 -4.46 2.85 -23.46
CA ILE A 254 -4.19 2.26 -24.77
C ILE A 254 -5.06 1.04 -25.02
N ARG A 255 -5.22 0.16 -24.02
CA ARG A 255 -6.17 -0.96 -24.13
C ARG A 255 -7.57 -0.47 -24.46
N GLU A 256 -8.07 0.53 -23.73
CA GLU A 256 -9.41 1.06 -23.91
C GLU A 256 -9.60 1.64 -25.32
N ASP A 257 -8.59 2.35 -25.85
CA ASP A 257 -8.59 2.82 -27.23
C ASP A 257 -8.69 1.65 -28.24
N PHE A 258 -7.99 0.54 -27.99
CA PHE A 258 -8.08 -0.67 -28.82
C PHE A 258 -9.47 -1.30 -28.77
N ASP A 259 -10.04 -1.47 -27.57
CA ASP A 259 -11.34 -2.09 -27.39
C ASP A 259 -12.44 -1.28 -28.10
N VAL A 260 -12.43 0.06 -27.97
CA VAL A 260 -13.40 0.96 -28.62
C VAL A 260 -13.32 0.91 -30.16
N SER A 261 -12.13 0.67 -30.72
CA SER A 261 -11.94 0.60 -32.17
C SER A 261 -12.57 -0.65 -32.82
N THR A 262 -12.85 -1.69 -32.02
CA THR A 262 -13.48 -2.93 -32.49
C THR A 262 -15.01 -2.87 -32.47
N GLU A 263 -15.61 -1.97 -31.69
CA GLU A 263 -17.07 -1.81 -31.57
C GLU A 263 -17.66 -0.76 -32.52
N GLY A 264 -17.15 -0.58 -33.75
CA GLY A 264 -17.87 0.13 -34.83
C GLY A 264 -18.43 1.54 -34.54
N SER A 265 -18.03 2.20 -33.45
CA SER A 265 -18.68 3.40 -32.94
C SER A 265 -17.80 4.62 -33.20
N SER A 266 -18.17 5.36 -34.24
CA SER A 266 -17.57 6.65 -34.61
C SER A 266 -18.02 7.76 -33.65
N LYS A 267 -17.55 7.78 -32.40
CA LYS A 267 -17.61 8.93 -31.46
C LYS A 267 -16.44 8.74 -30.48
N THR A 268 -15.39 9.54 -30.40
CA THR A 268 -15.20 11.00 -30.46
C THR A 268 -13.71 11.27 -30.69
N LYS A 269 -13.36 12.15 -31.63
CA LYS A 269 -11.95 12.41 -32.04
C LYS A 269 -11.20 13.49 -31.23
N ASP A 270 -11.81 14.10 -30.22
CA ASP A 270 -11.19 15.25 -29.56
C ASP A 270 -11.24 15.12 -28.04
N LYS A 271 -10.23 14.48 -27.39
CA LYS A 271 -9.90 14.78 -25.98
C LYS A 271 -8.63 14.18 -25.35
N TYR A 272 -7.54 13.91 -26.08
CA TYR A 272 -6.27 13.56 -25.39
C TYR A 272 -5.10 14.39 -25.92
N LYS A 273 -4.94 15.57 -25.29
CA LYS A 273 -3.75 16.39 -25.44
C LYS A 273 -2.69 15.83 -24.49
N TYR A 274 -1.91 14.85 -24.97
CA TYR A 274 -0.77 14.29 -24.24
C TYR A 274 0.17 15.44 -23.86
N ARG A 275 0.29 15.71 -22.56
CA ARG A 275 1.26 16.66 -22.03
C ARG A 275 2.42 15.82 -21.52
N PHE A 276 3.47 15.72 -22.32
CA PHE A 276 4.79 15.31 -21.84
C PHE A 276 5.46 16.54 -21.21
N PRO A 277 5.66 16.61 -19.89
CA PRO A 277 6.77 17.38 -19.35
C PRO A 277 7.91 16.41 -19.01
N PHE A 278 9.13 16.84 -19.31
CA PHE A 278 10.43 16.23 -18.97
C PHE A 278 11.13 15.38 -20.02
N GLU A 279 11.97 16.08 -20.78
CA GLU A 279 13.32 15.68 -21.16
C GLU A 279 14.15 15.31 -19.91
N ALA A 280 13.95 14.11 -19.39
CA ALA A 280 14.95 13.45 -18.58
C ALA A 280 14.90 12.00 -19.01
N THR A 281 15.77 11.63 -19.95
CA THR A 281 15.99 10.24 -20.33
C THR A 281 16.62 9.53 -19.13
N PRO A 282 15.90 8.66 -18.38
CA PRO A 282 16.63 7.62 -17.67
C PRO A 282 17.33 6.82 -18.76
N LYS A 283 18.58 6.38 -18.51
CA LYS A 283 19.29 5.42 -19.38
C LYS A 283 18.51 4.10 -19.37
N LEU A 284 17.40 4.06 -20.11
CA LEU A 284 16.52 2.94 -20.30
C LEU A 284 17.17 2.04 -21.33
N LYS A 285 17.41 0.78 -20.97
CA LYS A 285 17.80 -0.25 -21.92
C LYS A 285 16.72 -0.33 -23.00
N TYR A 286 17.10 0.05 -24.21
CA TYR A 286 16.24 0.01 -25.39
C TYR A 286 15.85 -1.43 -25.67
N TYR A 287 14.54 -1.69 -25.80
CA TYR A 287 14.07 -2.85 -26.53
C TYR A 287 13.83 -2.37 -27.96
N GLU A 288 14.75 -2.68 -28.86
CA GLU A 288 14.51 -2.56 -30.30
C GLU A 288 13.76 -3.82 -30.77
N PRO A 289 12.55 -3.72 -31.33
CA PRO A 289 11.86 -4.87 -31.87
C PRO A 289 12.36 -5.16 -33.30
N LEU A 290 13.49 -5.86 -33.40
CA LEU A 290 13.63 -6.88 -34.45
C LEU A 290 12.66 -7.99 -34.08
N MET A 291 11.74 -8.39 -34.98
CA MET A 291 10.62 -9.32 -34.74
C MET A 291 11.00 -10.53 -33.85
N ASN A 292 10.92 -10.34 -32.54
CA ASN A 292 11.19 -11.36 -31.56
C ASN A 292 10.06 -11.33 -30.54
N LEU A 293 9.02 -12.11 -30.83
CA LEU A 293 7.82 -12.24 -30.01
C LEU A 293 8.10 -12.87 -28.63
N HIS A 294 9.33 -13.32 -28.37
CA HIS A 294 9.76 -13.84 -27.07
C HIS A 294 9.68 -12.80 -25.94
N GLY A 295 9.56 -11.49 -26.25
CA GLY A 295 9.42 -10.42 -25.26
C GLY A 295 7.97 -9.95 -24.98
N VAL A 296 6.98 -10.40 -25.76
CA VAL A 296 5.58 -9.99 -25.56
C VAL A 296 4.93 -10.94 -24.54
N PRO A 297 4.36 -10.43 -23.43
CA PRO A 297 3.70 -11.27 -22.45
C PRO A 297 2.61 -12.16 -23.04
N GLY A 298 2.56 -13.42 -22.59
CA GLY A 298 1.64 -14.43 -23.13
C GLY A 298 0.16 -14.06 -23.01
N TYR A 299 -0.22 -13.24 -22.02
CA TYR A 299 -1.60 -12.77 -21.85
C TYR A 299 -2.02 -11.72 -22.90
N LEU A 300 -1.07 -11.19 -23.69
CA LEU A 300 -1.30 -10.30 -24.84
C LEU A 300 -1.28 -11.04 -26.18
N LEU A 301 -0.90 -12.33 -26.21
CA LEU A 301 -0.71 -13.08 -27.45
C LEU A 301 -1.81 -14.14 -27.66
N CYS A 302 -2.54 -14.00 -28.76
CA CYS A 302 -3.29 -15.09 -29.38
C CYS A 302 -2.49 -15.61 -30.58
N ARG A 303 -2.20 -16.91 -30.59
CA ARG A 303 -1.65 -17.58 -31.77
C ARG A 303 -2.69 -18.55 -32.30
N ASP A 304 -3.29 -18.22 -33.44
CA ASP A 304 -4.11 -19.18 -34.18
C ASP A 304 -3.25 -19.84 -35.25
N ALA A 305 -3.13 -21.16 -35.15
CA ALA A 305 -2.48 -21.99 -36.14
C ALA A 305 -3.43 -22.22 -37.32
N HIS A 306 -3.24 -21.51 -38.42
CA HIS A 306 -3.93 -21.85 -39.66
C HIS A 306 -3.33 -23.14 -40.27
N LYS A 307 -4.19 -23.95 -40.92
CA LYS A 307 -3.88 -25.25 -41.57
C LYS A 307 -2.84 -25.23 -42.71
N LYS A 308 -2.06 -24.15 -42.91
CA LYS A 308 -1.06 -24.02 -43.99
C LYS A 308 0.25 -23.32 -43.57
N GLY A 309 0.68 -23.46 -42.32
CA GLY A 309 1.99 -22.95 -41.86
C GLY A 309 2.13 -21.43 -41.77
N LYS A 310 1.04 -20.68 -41.95
CA LYS A 310 0.98 -19.24 -41.67
C LYS A 310 0.41 -19.04 -40.26
N PHE A 311 1.12 -18.28 -39.43
CA PHE A 311 0.66 -17.88 -38.11
C PHE A 311 -0.02 -16.52 -38.20
N THR A 312 -1.17 -16.37 -37.55
CA THR A 312 -1.74 -15.05 -37.26
C THR A 312 -1.48 -14.76 -35.79
N ILE A 313 -0.94 -13.57 -35.52
CA ILE A 313 -0.69 -13.09 -34.16
C ILE A 313 -1.71 -12.01 -33.88
N ASP A 314 -2.65 -12.34 -33.02
CA ASP A 314 -3.66 -11.42 -32.55
C ASP A 314 -3.18 -10.84 -31.21
N PHE A 315 -3.09 -9.51 -31.13
CA PHE A 315 -2.85 -8.81 -29.87
C PHE A 315 -4.20 -8.56 -29.19
N ARG A 316 -4.48 -9.28 -28.10
CA ARG A 316 -5.73 -9.10 -27.34
C ARG A 316 -5.47 -9.19 -25.84
N PHE A 317 -6.21 -8.39 -25.07
CA PHE A 317 -6.16 -8.42 -23.62
C PHE A 317 -7.15 -9.46 -23.11
N LYS A 318 -6.67 -10.59 -22.58
CA LYS A 318 -7.55 -11.68 -22.15
C LYS A 318 -7.91 -11.57 -20.67
N PRO A 319 -9.20 -11.62 -20.29
CA PRO A 319 -9.60 -12.00 -18.94
C PRO A 319 -9.37 -13.51 -18.73
N HIS A 320 -9.01 -13.92 -17.51
CA HIS A 320 -8.99 -15.33 -17.12
C HIS A 320 -10.42 -15.81 -16.84
N ASP A 321 -10.75 -17.04 -17.25
CA ASP A 321 -11.91 -17.73 -16.69
C ASP A 321 -11.59 -18.24 -15.27
N GLY A 322 -12.61 -18.60 -14.49
CA GLY A 322 -12.43 -19.13 -13.13
C GLY A 322 -11.64 -20.45 -13.04
N THR A 323 -11.19 -21.00 -14.18
CA THR A 323 -10.40 -22.24 -14.27
C THR A 323 -8.94 -22.00 -14.67
N GLY A 324 -8.54 -20.76 -14.98
CA GLY A 324 -7.19 -20.40 -15.38
C GLY A 324 -6.83 -20.77 -16.82
N ASN A 325 -7.81 -21.14 -17.64
CA ASN A 325 -7.61 -21.47 -19.05
C ASN A 325 -7.80 -20.24 -19.94
N ILE A 326 -6.95 -20.15 -20.96
CA ILE A 326 -6.93 -19.06 -21.92
C ILE A 326 -7.87 -19.41 -23.09
N GLN A 327 -9.12 -18.95 -23.10
CA GLN A 327 -10.00 -19.07 -24.28
C GLN A 327 -9.80 -17.91 -25.27
N CYS A 328 -9.65 -18.22 -26.56
CA CYS A 328 -9.67 -17.24 -27.64
C CYS A 328 -11.13 -16.96 -28.04
N LEU A 329 -11.65 -15.76 -27.75
CA LEU A 329 -12.97 -15.33 -28.23
C LEU A 329 -12.87 -14.87 -29.70
N SER A 330 -13.82 -15.29 -30.54
CA SER A 330 -13.69 -15.25 -32.00
C SER A 330 -13.98 -13.92 -32.69
N ASP A 331 -14.40 -12.86 -32.00
CA ASP A 331 -14.83 -11.62 -32.67
C ASP A 331 -13.86 -10.46 -32.41
N GLY A 332 -13.31 -9.91 -33.50
CA GLY A 332 -12.33 -8.81 -33.50
C GLY A 332 -10.97 -9.17 -34.13
N THR A 333 -10.94 -9.51 -35.43
CA THR A 333 -9.72 -9.93 -36.14
C THR A 333 -8.82 -8.76 -36.57
N TYR A 334 -7.58 -8.70 -36.09
CA TYR A 334 -6.49 -7.96 -36.74
C TYR A 334 -5.59 -8.92 -37.50
N LYS A 335 -5.91 -9.14 -38.78
CA LYS A 335 -5.10 -9.99 -39.65
C LYS A 335 -3.83 -9.21 -40.06
N PHE A 336 -2.70 -9.52 -39.42
CA PHE A 336 -1.39 -9.18 -39.99
C PHE A 336 -1.15 -10.04 -41.24
N HIS A 337 -1.66 -9.59 -42.38
CA HIS A 337 -1.11 -9.99 -43.67
C HIS A 337 0.10 -9.09 -43.97
N GLU A 338 1.06 -9.60 -44.75
CA GLU A 338 2.28 -8.89 -45.22
C GLU A 338 1.99 -7.62 -46.08
N VAL A 339 0.86 -6.94 -45.88
CA VAL A 339 0.46 -5.76 -46.65
C VAL A 339 0.34 -4.57 -45.71
N GLN A 340 1.35 -3.70 -45.79
CA GLN A 340 1.40 -2.38 -45.18
C GLN A 340 0.31 -1.49 -45.80
N SER A 341 -0.82 -1.31 -45.11
CA SER A 341 -1.62 -0.11 -45.31
C SER A 341 -1.09 1.00 -44.40
N SER A 342 -1.06 2.25 -44.88
CA SER A 342 -0.59 3.42 -44.11
C SER A 342 -1.34 3.62 -42.78
N LYS A 343 -2.57 3.09 -42.66
CA LYS A 343 -3.34 3.08 -41.41
C LYS A 343 -2.79 2.07 -40.39
N VAL A 344 -2.36 0.89 -40.87
CA VAL A 344 -1.70 -0.14 -40.03
C VAL A 344 -0.30 0.33 -39.65
N GLU A 345 0.40 1.05 -40.52
CA GLU A 345 1.73 1.61 -40.24
C GLU A 345 1.71 2.67 -39.12
N ASN A 346 0.72 3.57 -39.10
CA ASN A 346 0.58 4.55 -38.03
C ASN A 346 0.22 3.92 -36.67
N GLU A 347 -0.68 2.94 -36.64
CA GLU A 347 -1.00 2.19 -35.42
C GLU A 347 0.18 1.30 -34.98
N TRP A 348 0.95 0.77 -35.93
CA TRP A 348 2.18 0.04 -35.66
C TRP A 348 3.29 0.93 -35.12
N GLU A 349 3.46 2.14 -35.63
CA GLU A 349 4.42 3.13 -35.09
C GLU A 349 3.98 3.65 -33.71
N ARG A 350 2.69 3.59 -33.37
CA ARG A 350 2.21 3.78 -31.98
C ARG A 350 2.60 2.58 -31.09
N LEU A 351 2.39 1.35 -31.56
CA LEU A 351 2.75 0.12 -30.84
C LEU A 351 4.27 -0.13 -30.73
N ARG A 352 5.08 0.30 -31.70
CA ARG A 352 6.54 0.22 -31.63
C ARG A 352 7.14 1.14 -30.59
N ARG A 353 6.51 2.30 -30.39
CA ARG A 353 6.87 3.25 -29.32
C ARG A 353 6.30 2.83 -27.97
N PHE A 354 5.40 1.85 -27.96
CA PHE A 354 4.75 1.35 -26.76
C PHE A 354 5.67 0.40 -25.98
N LYS A 355 5.97 0.76 -24.73
CA LYS A 355 6.75 -0.08 -23.82
C LYS A 355 5.79 -0.81 -22.91
N ILE A 356 5.70 -2.13 -23.06
CA ILE A 356 5.03 -2.98 -22.08
C ILE A 356 5.88 -2.91 -20.80
N PRO A 357 5.30 -2.53 -19.64
CA PRO A 357 6.01 -2.60 -18.37
C PRO A 357 6.59 -4.00 -18.17
N LEU A 358 7.78 -4.08 -17.58
CA LEU A 358 8.33 -5.38 -17.18
C LEU A 358 7.34 -6.03 -16.21
N GLN A 359 6.92 -7.27 -16.52
CA GLN A 359 6.00 -8.00 -15.64
C GLN A 359 6.59 -8.22 -14.26
N SER A 360 7.91 -8.43 -14.20
CA SER A 360 8.65 -8.53 -12.95
C SER A 360 10.06 -7.99 -13.12
N ASP A 361 10.45 -7.04 -12.27
CA ASP A 361 11.85 -6.66 -12.08
C ASP A 361 12.34 -7.11 -10.70
N THR A 362 12.97 -8.27 -10.68
CA THR A 362 13.55 -8.89 -9.48
C THR A 362 15.04 -8.64 -9.33
N ARG A 363 15.63 -7.81 -10.22
CA ARG A 363 17.06 -7.48 -10.20
C ARG A 363 17.29 -6.06 -9.72
N SER A 364 16.41 -5.14 -10.11
CA SER A 364 16.48 -3.76 -9.63
C SER A 364 16.00 -3.66 -8.17
N PRO A 365 16.63 -2.78 -7.37
CA PRO A 365 16.30 -2.63 -5.96
C PRO A 365 14.84 -2.20 -5.76
N ALA A 366 14.17 -2.80 -4.77
CA ALA A 366 12.94 -2.27 -4.20
C ALA A 366 13.20 -0.91 -3.54
N GLN A 367 12.19 -0.06 -3.51
CA GLN A 367 12.34 1.19 -2.78
C GLN A 367 12.45 0.91 -1.28
N THR A 368 13.46 1.53 -0.64
CA THR A 368 13.65 1.49 0.81
C THR A 368 13.29 2.84 1.44
N PHE A 369 12.63 2.81 2.59
CA PHE A 369 12.38 3.99 3.42
C PHE A 369 13.56 4.27 4.35
N ALA A 370 13.80 5.55 4.65
CA ALA A 370 14.85 5.96 5.57
C ALA A 370 14.38 5.74 7.02
N GLU A 371 15.10 4.91 7.76
CA GLU A 371 14.82 4.68 9.17
C GLU A 371 15.38 5.84 10.02
N VAL A 372 14.53 6.40 10.89
CA VAL A 372 14.89 7.48 11.82
C VAL A 372 14.40 7.14 13.22
N SER A 373 15.06 7.69 14.23
CA SER A 373 14.63 7.54 15.62
C SER A 373 13.24 8.15 15.83
N GLY A 374 12.30 7.36 16.33
CA GLY A 374 10.93 7.75 16.58
C GLY A 374 10.71 8.42 17.94
N SER A 375 11.50 9.45 18.25
CA SER A 375 11.39 10.19 19.52
C SER A 375 10.29 11.24 19.48
N GLY A 376 9.66 11.48 20.64
CA GLY A 376 8.77 12.62 20.87
C GLY A 376 7.45 12.25 21.52
N PHE A 377 6.42 13.08 21.30
CA PHE A 377 5.12 12.88 21.94
C PHE A 377 4.02 12.64 20.91
N LEU A 378 3.16 11.67 21.19
CA LEU A 378 1.97 11.31 20.44
C LEU A 378 0.75 12.09 20.96
N CYS A 379 -0.20 12.37 20.07
CA CYS A 379 -1.49 13.01 20.37
C CYS A 379 -1.44 14.50 20.75
N VAL A 380 -0.31 15.17 20.52
CA VAL A 380 -0.21 16.61 20.69
C VAL A 380 -0.76 17.29 19.44
N ARG A 381 -1.97 17.86 19.52
CA ARG A 381 -2.56 18.63 18.40
C ARG A 381 -2.01 20.05 18.40
N ASP A 382 -1.72 20.56 17.21
CA ASP A 382 -1.44 21.97 17.01
C ASP A 382 -2.72 22.78 17.22
N THR A 383 -2.72 23.67 18.21
CA THR A 383 -3.89 24.49 18.58
C THR A 383 -4.28 25.48 17.49
N THR A 384 -3.42 25.73 16.50
CA THR A 384 -3.68 26.69 15.41
C THR A 384 -4.72 26.20 14.38
N GLU A 385 -4.83 24.89 14.11
CA GLU A 385 -5.87 24.35 13.22
C GLU A 385 -7.28 24.45 13.84
N THR A 386 -7.40 24.29 15.15
CA THR A 386 -8.67 24.47 15.88
C THR A 386 -9.20 25.90 15.80
N ARG A 387 -8.33 26.89 15.63
CA ARG A 387 -8.71 28.30 15.50
C ARG A 387 -9.29 28.59 14.12
N LYS A 388 -8.68 28.06 13.05
CA LYS A 388 -9.19 28.19 11.67
C LYS A 388 -10.54 27.49 11.44
N LYS A 389 -10.84 26.44 12.19
CA LYS A 389 -12.14 25.75 12.09
C LYS A 389 -13.25 26.50 12.82
N ARG A 390 -12.95 27.18 13.94
CA ARG A 390 -13.90 28.04 14.67
C ARG A 390 -14.12 29.41 14.04
N GLU A 391 -13.23 29.86 13.15
CA GLU A 391 -13.40 31.10 12.37
C GLU A 391 -14.16 30.86 11.04
N ARG A 392 -14.56 29.61 10.75
CA ARG A 392 -15.32 29.22 9.56
C ARG A 392 -16.72 28.66 9.87
N GLU A 393 -17.06 28.56 11.15
CA GLU A 393 -18.40 28.32 11.69
C GLU A 393 -18.91 29.64 12.27
#